data_AF-A0A7W2M2T6-F1
#
_entry.id   AF-A0A7W2M2T6-F1
#
_cell.length_a   1.000
_cell.length_b   1.000
_cell.length_c   1.000
_cell.angle_alpha   90.00
_cell.angle_beta   90.00
_cell.angle_gamma   90.00
#
_symmetry.space_group_name_H-M   'P 1'
#
loop_
_entity.id
_entity.type
_entity.pdbx_description
1 polymer ?
#
loop_
_entity_poly.entity_id
_entity_poly.type
_entity_poly.pdbx_seq_one_letter_code
_entity_poly.pdbx_strand_id
1 'polypeptide(L)'
;MKNWIFIFFMSLGIMANAQHVISEGVAYEVKGKSIFKEGIDITHTLDKSKKDKIIKTHKNKLRADKRAEKARKKQEKARKKAAKDLKKKQKAQDRYLKATKRLEQNQAKYNRLKERGRLSPKDEEKWLKKLDRYKKDVEKRRKKL
;
A
#
# COMPACT_ATOMS: atom_id res chain seq x y z
N MET A 1 -7.24 -19.46 -17.54
CA MET A 1 -6.06 -19.51 -16.63
C MET A 1 -6.07 -18.43 -15.54
N LYS A 2 -7.23 -18.08 -14.95
CA LYS A 2 -7.32 -16.96 -13.99
C LYS A 2 -7.47 -17.41 -12.53
N ASN A 3 -7.79 -18.69 -12.31
CA ASN A 3 -8.11 -19.25 -10.99
C ASN A 3 -7.05 -20.25 -10.49
N TRP A 4 -6.06 -20.62 -11.31
CA TRP A 4 -5.03 -21.60 -10.94
C TRP A 4 -3.94 -21.04 -10.02
N ILE A 5 -3.65 -19.74 -10.13
CA ILE A 5 -2.72 -19.03 -9.22
C ILE A 5 -3.24 -19.03 -7.77
N PHE A 6 -4.56 -19.04 -7.57
CA PHE A 6 -5.16 -19.10 -6.22
C PHE A 6 -5.01 -20.49 -5.58
N ILE A 7 -5.10 -21.57 -6.37
CA ILE A 7 -4.94 -22.95 -5.88
C ILE A 7 -3.46 -23.23 -5.54
N PHE A 8 -2.52 -22.68 -6.32
CA PHE A 8 -1.09 -22.78 -6.02
C PHE A 8 -0.68 -22.01 -4.75
N PHE A 9 -1.40 -20.95 -4.38
CA PHE A 9 -1.17 -20.21 -3.14
C PHE A 9 -1.79 -20.89 -1.89
N MET A 10 -2.72 -21.82 -2.07
CA MET A 10 -3.42 -22.50 -0.97
C MET A 10 -2.66 -23.74 -0.44
N SER A 11 -1.74 -24.32 -1.23
CA SER A 11 -0.92 -25.49 -0.86
C SER A 11 0.37 -25.13 -0.10
N LEU A 12 0.76 -23.85 -0.03
CA LEU A 12 1.96 -23.37 0.69
C LEU A 12 1.78 -23.24 2.22
N GLY A 13 0.69 -23.77 2.77
CA GLY A 13 0.24 -23.48 4.14
C GLY A 13 0.70 -24.41 5.28
N ILE A 14 1.45 -25.51 5.01
CA ILE A 14 1.63 -26.57 6.03
C ILE A 14 3.07 -26.69 6.61
N MET A 15 4.06 -25.90 6.20
CA MET A 15 5.39 -25.92 6.87
C MET A 15 5.42 -25.11 8.18
N ALA A 16 4.37 -25.22 8.98
CA ALA A 16 4.25 -24.50 10.23
C ALA A 16 4.94 -25.28 11.36
N ASN A 17 5.90 -24.59 12.00
CA ASN A 17 6.30 -24.70 13.41
C ASN A 17 7.55 -25.51 13.77
N ALA A 18 8.48 -25.73 12.84
CA ALA A 18 9.84 -26.20 13.16
C ALA A 18 10.87 -25.08 12.94
N GLN A 19 11.52 -24.62 14.01
CA GLN A 19 12.50 -23.54 13.93
C GLN A 19 13.88 -24.04 14.26
N HIS A 20 14.77 -23.95 13.26
CA HIS A 20 16.17 -24.32 13.38
C HIS A 20 16.93 -23.25 14.17
N VAL A 21 17.64 -23.72 15.19
CA VAL A 21 18.46 -22.92 16.10
C VAL A 21 19.85 -23.52 16.13
N ILE A 22 20.86 -22.70 15.84
CA ILE A 22 22.26 -23.10 15.92
C ILE A 22 22.73 -22.79 17.35
N SER A 23 23.25 -23.80 18.04
CA SER A 23 23.88 -23.66 19.35
C SER A 23 25.16 -24.49 19.37
N GLU A 24 26.28 -23.86 19.74
CA GLU A 24 27.60 -24.53 19.79
C GLU A 24 28.00 -25.19 18.45
N GLY A 25 27.60 -24.59 17.32
CA GLY A 25 27.88 -25.09 15.97
C GLY A 25 26.95 -26.21 15.46
N VAL A 26 26.06 -26.72 16.31
CA VAL A 26 25.10 -27.78 15.95
C VAL A 26 23.72 -27.16 15.70
N ALA A 27 23.07 -27.59 14.62
CA ALA A 27 21.70 -27.20 14.30
C ALA A 27 20.71 -28.11 15.05
N TYR A 28 19.83 -27.50 15.84
CA TYR A 28 18.75 -28.17 16.54
C TYR A 28 17.40 -27.68 16.01
N GLU A 29 16.43 -28.57 15.92
CA GLU A 29 15.05 -28.24 15.59
C GLU A 29 14.25 -28.16 16.89
N VAL A 30 13.67 -26.99 17.19
CA VAL A 30 12.92 -26.77 18.44
C VAL A 30 11.43 -26.74 18.14
N LYS A 31 10.67 -27.62 18.79
CA LYS A 31 9.19 -27.68 18.75
C LYS A 31 8.64 -27.60 20.16
N GLY A 32 8.17 -26.43 20.57
CA GLY A 32 7.66 -26.21 21.92
C GLY A 32 8.77 -26.35 22.99
N LYS A 33 8.70 -27.41 23.80
CA LYS A 33 9.73 -27.75 24.82
C LYS A 33 10.71 -28.83 24.36
N SER A 34 10.42 -29.52 23.25
CA SER A 34 11.25 -30.60 22.74
C SER A 34 12.33 -30.07 21.79
N ILE A 35 13.51 -30.67 21.89
CA ILE A 35 14.70 -30.37 21.10
C ILE A 35 15.07 -31.61 20.30
N PHE A 36 15.07 -31.46 18.98
CA PHE A 36 15.40 -32.52 18.05
C PHE A 36 16.74 -32.24 17.38
N LYS A 37 17.51 -33.30 17.12
CA LYS A 37 18.69 -33.29 16.25
C LYS A 37 18.46 -34.35 15.18
N GLU A 38 18.49 -33.93 13.91
CA GLU A 38 18.27 -34.84 12.77
C GLU A 38 16.97 -35.66 12.87
N GLY A 39 15.92 -35.06 13.47
CA GLY A 39 14.62 -35.71 13.68
C GLY A 39 14.51 -36.58 14.94
N ILE A 40 15.61 -36.81 15.68
CA ILE A 40 15.61 -37.59 16.92
C ILE A 40 15.42 -36.66 18.12
N ASP A 41 14.48 -36.99 19.00
CA ASP A 41 14.25 -36.26 20.26
C ASP A 41 15.39 -36.52 21.25
N ILE A 42 16.20 -35.50 21.51
CA ILE A 42 17.32 -35.54 22.46
C ILE A 42 17.04 -34.71 23.71
N THR A 43 15.77 -34.38 23.96
CA THR A 43 15.36 -33.51 25.06
C THR A 43 15.73 -34.07 26.41
N HIS A 44 15.77 -35.40 26.60
CA HIS A 44 16.13 -36.00 27.88
C HIS A 44 17.63 -36.22 28.05
N THR A 45 18.39 -36.36 26.95
CA THR A 45 19.83 -36.65 26.95
C THR A 45 20.70 -35.39 27.06
N LEU A 46 20.16 -34.22 26.71
CA LEU A 46 20.84 -32.94 26.91
C LEU A 46 20.96 -32.58 28.41
N ASP A 47 22.04 -31.88 28.75
CA ASP A 47 22.17 -31.23 30.06
C ASP A 47 21.20 -30.03 30.19
N LYS A 48 20.77 -29.73 31.42
CA LYS A 48 19.81 -28.65 31.71
C LYS A 48 20.32 -27.29 31.22
N SER A 49 21.61 -26.98 31.40
CA SER A 49 22.22 -25.73 30.94
C SER A 49 22.18 -25.59 29.42
N LYS A 50 22.46 -26.68 28.69
CA LYS A 50 22.39 -26.70 27.23
C LYS A 50 20.97 -26.53 26.70
N LYS A 51 19.97 -27.20 27.32
CA LYS A 51 18.55 -26.99 26.97
C LYS A 51 18.14 -25.54 27.14
N ASP A 52 18.50 -24.93 28.25
CA ASP A 52 18.15 -23.54 28.55
C ASP A 52 18.77 -22.57 27.54
N LYS A 53 20.03 -22.80 27.14
CA LYS A 53 20.68 -22.02 26.06
C LYS A 53 19.92 -22.16 24.73
N ILE A 54 19.62 -23.38 24.30
CA ILE A 54 18.92 -23.65 23.02
C ILE A 54 17.53 -22.99 23.01
N ILE A 55 16.75 -23.17 24.09
CA ILE A 55 15.41 -22.59 24.23
C ILE A 55 15.48 -21.06 24.30
N LYS A 56 16.47 -20.49 25.01
CA LYS A 56 16.67 -19.04 25.08
C LYS A 56 16.99 -18.45 23.71
N THR A 57 17.87 -19.09 22.96
CA THR A 57 18.21 -18.68 21.58
C THR A 57 16.99 -18.78 20.66
N HIS A 58 16.22 -19.87 20.74
CA HIS A 58 14.95 -20.02 20.02
C HIS A 58 13.97 -18.88 20.32
N LYS A 59 13.72 -18.60 21.62
CA LYS A 59 12.82 -17.53 22.05
C LYS A 59 13.28 -16.15 21.58
N ASN A 60 14.59 -15.89 21.64
CA ASN A 60 15.16 -14.63 21.17
C ASN A 60 15.00 -14.46 19.66
N LYS A 61 15.28 -15.50 18.88
CA LYS A 61 15.08 -15.51 17.42
C LYS A 61 13.60 -15.29 17.07
N LEU A 62 12.69 -16.02 17.71
CA LEU A 62 11.25 -15.85 17.51
C LEU A 62 10.77 -14.43 17.87
N ARG A 63 11.29 -13.84 18.96
CA ARG A 63 11.00 -12.45 19.33
C ARG A 63 11.55 -11.46 18.31
N ALA A 64 12.76 -11.68 17.80
CA ALA A 64 13.38 -10.86 16.78
C ALA A 64 12.57 -10.92 15.46
N ASP A 65 12.18 -12.11 15.03
CA ASP A 65 11.35 -12.33 13.84
C ASP A 65 9.99 -11.64 13.97
N LYS A 66 9.32 -11.79 15.12
CA LYS A 66 8.04 -11.09 15.39
C LYS A 66 8.21 -9.57 15.37
N ARG A 67 9.33 -9.04 15.89
CA ARG A 67 9.62 -7.60 15.85
C ARG A 67 9.88 -7.14 14.42
N ALA A 68 10.67 -7.88 13.66
CA ALA A 68 10.96 -7.61 12.25
C ALA A 68 9.68 -7.64 11.40
N GLU A 69 8.83 -8.65 11.57
CA GLU A 69 7.55 -8.76 10.86
C GLU A 69 6.62 -7.59 11.19
N LYS A 70 6.50 -7.22 12.47
CA LYS A 70 5.72 -6.04 12.89
C LYS A 70 6.28 -4.76 12.27
N ALA A 71 7.60 -4.60 12.22
CA ALA A 71 8.25 -3.45 11.59
C ALA A 71 7.97 -3.41 10.08
N ARG A 72 8.12 -4.53 9.37
CA ARG A 72 7.79 -4.64 7.93
C ARG A 72 6.32 -4.32 7.67
N LYS A 73 5.39 -4.86 8.45
CA LYS A 73 3.96 -4.55 8.33
C LYS A 73 3.66 -3.07 8.57
N LYS A 74 4.31 -2.44 9.55
CA LYS A 74 4.16 -0.99 9.80
C LYS A 74 4.69 -0.17 8.61
N GLN A 75 5.86 -0.50 8.10
CA GLN A 75 6.47 0.17 6.94
C GLN A 75 5.60 -0.01 5.69
N GLU A 76 5.08 -1.20 5.43
CA GLU A 76 4.20 -1.47 4.30
C GLU A 76 2.89 -0.67 4.40
N LYS A 77 2.28 -0.62 5.59
CA LYS A 77 1.09 0.20 5.84
C LYS A 77 1.39 1.69 5.61
N ALA A 78 2.53 2.19 6.06
CA ALA A 78 2.96 3.57 5.85
C ALA A 78 3.15 3.87 4.35
N ARG A 79 3.86 3.00 3.62
CA ARG A 79 4.03 3.13 2.16
C ARG A 79 2.69 3.12 1.42
N LYS A 80 1.77 2.21 1.79
CA LYS A 80 0.42 2.14 1.20
C LYS A 80 -0.39 3.41 1.46
N LYS A 81 -0.31 3.99 2.67
CA LYS A 81 -0.98 5.27 2.99
C LYS A 81 -0.39 6.41 2.15
N ALA A 82 0.93 6.57 2.16
CA ALA A 82 1.62 7.59 1.37
C ALA A 82 1.28 7.50 -0.13
N ALA A 83 1.27 6.29 -0.70
CA ALA A 83 0.90 6.09 -2.11
C ALA A 83 -0.56 6.46 -2.40
N LYS A 84 -1.49 6.14 -1.47
CA LYS A 84 -2.90 6.54 -1.61
C LYS A 84 -3.07 8.05 -1.56
N ASP A 85 -2.36 8.73 -0.66
CA ASP A 85 -2.45 10.18 -0.50
C ASP A 85 -1.83 10.91 -1.69
N LEU A 86 -0.68 10.43 -2.20
CA LEU A 86 -0.10 10.92 -3.45
C LEU A 86 -1.08 10.78 -4.62
N LYS A 87 -1.71 9.61 -4.76
CA LYS A 87 -2.71 9.36 -5.82
C LYS A 87 -3.94 10.27 -5.69
N LYS A 88 -4.37 10.60 -4.46
CA LYS A 88 -5.46 11.56 -4.24
C LYS A 88 -5.07 12.98 -4.68
N LYS A 89 -3.86 13.43 -4.31
CA LYS A 89 -3.32 14.74 -4.72
C LYS A 89 -3.19 14.85 -6.24
N GLN A 90 -2.61 13.84 -6.89
CA GLN A 90 -2.52 13.77 -8.35
C GLN A 90 -3.90 13.85 -9.01
N LYS A 91 -4.88 13.07 -8.54
CA LYS A 91 -6.25 13.14 -9.06
C LYS A 91 -6.90 14.51 -8.85
N ALA A 92 -6.62 15.19 -7.74
CA ALA A 92 -7.12 16.54 -7.49
C ALA A 92 -6.50 17.54 -8.48
N GLN A 93 -5.18 17.47 -8.69
CA GLN A 93 -4.45 18.25 -9.70
C GLN A 93 -5.00 18.01 -11.11
N ASP A 94 -5.15 16.75 -11.53
CA ASP A 94 -5.70 16.42 -12.85
C ASP A 94 -7.11 16.98 -13.06
N ARG A 95 -7.96 16.90 -12.03
CA ARG A 95 -9.32 17.45 -12.07
C ARG A 95 -9.31 18.96 -12.18
N TYR A 96 -8.43 19.63 -11.45
CA TYR A 96 -8.24 21.07 -11.54
C TYR A 96 -7.76 21.48 -12.94
N LEU A 97 -6.69 20.85 -13.46
CA LEU A 97 -6.16 21.13 -14.79
C LEU A 97 -7.19 20.92 -15.89
N LYS A 98 -7.98 19.83 -15.83
CA LYS A 98 -9.08 19.58 -16.78
C LYS A 98 -10.17 20.66 -16.69
N ALA A 99 -10.46 21.16 -15.49
CA ALA A 99 -11.40 22.26 -15.29
C ALA A 99 -10.91 23.54 -15.96
N THR A 100 -9.65 23.90 -15.69
CA THR A 100 -9.00 25.11 -16.20
C THR A 100 -8.95 25.07 -17.72
N LYS A 101 -8.50 23.96 -18.31
CA LYS A 101 -8.49 23.76 -19.76
C LYS A 101 -9.89 23.91 -20.38
N ARG A 102 -10.92 23.38 -19.71
CA ARG A 102 -12.31 23.51 -20.20
C ARG A 102 -12.80 24.96 -20.15
N LEU A 103 -12.46 25.71 -19.10
CA LEU A 103 -12.77 27.12 -18.99
C LEU A 103 -12.08 27.92 -20.11
N GLU A 104 -10.76 27.73 -20.28
CA GLU A 104 -9.98 28.39 -21.33
C GLU A 104 -10.53 28.13 -22.73
N GLN A 105 -10.81 26.87 -23.07
CA GLN A 105 -11.39 26.50 -24.36
C GLN A 105 -12.75 27.16 -24.61
N ASN A 106 -13.60 27.23 -23.59
CA ASN A 106 -14.91 27.89 -23.72
C ASN A 106 -14.78 29.41 -23.79
N GLN A 107 -13.83 30.00 -23.05
CA GLN A 107 -13.54 31.43 -23.11
C GLN A 107 -13.03 31.82 -24.50
N ALA A 108 -12.09 31.06 -25.06
CA ALA A 108 -11.59 31.27 -26.41
C ALA A 108 -12.69 31.14 -27.47
N LYS A 109 -13.59 30.15 -27.32
CA LYS A 109 -14.73 30.00 -28.23
C LYS A 109 -15.71 31.17 -28.13
N TYR A 110 -16.00 31.66 -26.92
CA TYR A 110 -16.84 32.84 -26.71
C TYR A 110 -16.22 34.09 -27.35
N ASN A 111 -14.94 34.36 -27.07
CA ASN A 111 -14.22 35.52 -27.64
C ASN A 111 -14.28 35.48 -29.18
N ARG A 112 -13.99 34.32 -29.79
CA ARG A 112 -14.07 34.14 -31.25
C ARG A 112 -15.45 34.42 -31.82
N LEU A 113 -16.52 34.00 -31.14
CA LEU A 113 -17.89 34.23 -31.62
C LEU A 113 -18.28 35.71 -31.47
N LYS A 114 -17.84 36.35 -30.37
CA LYS A 114 -18.06 37.77 -30.09
C LYS A 114 -17.34 38.66 -31.10
N GLU A 115 -16.06 38.39 -31.37
CA GLU A 115 -15.25 39.10 -32.38
C GLU A 115 -15.88 39.00 -33.78
N ARG A 116 -16.51 37.87 -34.10
CA ARG A 116 -17.18 37.66 -35.40
C ARG A 116 -18.60 38.23 -35.46
N GLY A 117 -19.10 38.85 -34.39
CA GLY A 117 -20.48 39.34 -34.31
C GLY A 117 -21.55 38.23 -34.41
N ARG A 118 -21.19 36.96 -34.20
CA ARG A 118 -22.11 35.80 -34.34
C ARG A 118 -22.85 35.47 -33.04
N LEU A 119 -23.01 36.46 -32.16
CA LEU A 119 -23.64 36.30 -30.85
C LEU A 119 -24.82 37.28 -30.75
N SER A 120 -26.03 36.73 -30.59
CA SER A 120 -27.18 37.53 -30.20
C SER A 120 -27.05 37.95 -28.73
N PRO A 121 -27.71 39.04 -28.28
CA PRO A 121 -27.69 39.45 -26.87
C PRO A 121 -28.11 38.32 -25.91
N LYS A 122 -29.12 37.54 -26.31
CA LYS A 122 -29.61 36.38 -25.54
C LYS A 122 -28.59 35.24 -25.47
N ASP A 123 -27.85 35.00 -26.55
CA ASP A 123 -26.81 33.97 -26.56
C ASP A 123 -25.55 34.42 -25.82
N GLU A 124 -25.24 35.73 -25.83
CA GLU A 124 -24.19 36.32 -25.01
C GLU A 124 -24.44 36.05 -23.52
N GLU A 125 -25.65 36.31 -23.04
CA GLU A 125 -26.03 36.02 -21.65
C GLU A 125 -25.84 34.53 -21.29
N LYS A 126 -26.29 33.62 -22.18
CA LYS A 126 -26.10 32.17 -21.99
C LYS A 126 -24.63 31.78 -21.93
N TRP A 127 -23.78 32.40 -22.76
CA TRP A 127 -22.34 32.17 -22.76
C TRP A 127 -21.68 32.67 -21.49
N LEU A 128 -22.01 33.88 -21.04
CA LEU A 128 -21.52 34.44 -19.78
C LEU A 128 -21.91 33.56 -18.59
N LYS A 129 -23.16 33.11 -18.53
CA LYS A 129 -23.64 32.18 -17.48
C LYS A 129 -22.91 30.83 -17.53
N LYS A 130 -22.57 30.34 -18.73
CA LYS A 130 -21.78 29.11 -18.91
C LYS A 130 -20.33 29.29 -18.44
N LEU A 131 -19.70 30.41 -18.77
CA LEU A 131 -18.34 30.74 -18.33
C LEU A 131 -18.27 30.93 -16.81
N ASP A 132 -19.24 31.60 -16.21
CA ASP A 132 -19.36 31.73 -14.75
C ASP A 132 -19.43 30.35 -14.06
N ARG A 133 -20.26 29.43 -14.57
CA ARG A 133 -20.31 28.05 -14.06
C ARG A 133 -18.95 27.35 -14.12
N TYR A 134 -18.20 27.51 -15.20
CA TYR A 134 -16.85 26.92 -15.30
C TYR A 134 -15.84 27.60 -14.38
N LYS A 135 -15.89 28.93 -14.22
CA LYS A 135 -15.06 29.66 -13.24
C LYS A 135 -15.31 29.16 -11.82
N LYS A 136 -16.58 29.04 -11.41
CA LYS A 136 -16.96 28.48 -10.10
C LYS A 136 -16.48 27.04 -9.91
N ASP A 137 -16.52 26.23 -10.96
CA ASP A 137 -16.05 24.85 -10.93
C ASP A 137 -14.52 24.74 -10.81
N VAL A 138 -13.76 25.60 -11.49
CA VAL A 138 -12.30 25.75 -11.33
C VAL A 138 -11.97 26.16 -9.89
N GLU A 139 -12.63 27.20 -9.37
CA GLU A 139 -12.44 27.68 -8.00
C GLU A 139 -12.74 26.60 -6.96
N LYS A 140 -13.84 25.87 -7.12
CA LYS A 140 -14.21 24.75 -6.24
C LYS A 140 -13.15 23.64 -6.25
N ARG A 141 -12.49 23.41 -7.39
CA ARG A 141 -11.43 22.40 -7.50
C ARG A 141 -10.09 22.92 -6.99
N ARG A 142 -9.79 24.20 -7.19
CA ARG A 142 -8.61 24.89 -6.63
C ARG A 142 -8.59 24.78 -5.11
N LYS A 143 -9.72 25.01 -4.45
CA LYS A 143 -9.90 24.84 -3.00
C LYS A 143 -9.73 23.40 -2.49
N LYS A 144 -9.67 22.40 -3.38
CA LYS A 144 -9.54 20.97 -3.05
C LYS A 144 -8.16 20.39 -3.39
N LEU A 145 -7.25 21.22 -3.89
CA LEU A 145 -5.83 20.89 -4.04
C LEU A 145 -5.15 20.94 -2.68
#